data_AF-A0A973MBN5-F1
#
_entry.id   AF-A0A973MBN5-F1
#
_cell.length_a   1.000
_cell.length_b   1.000
_cell.length_c   1.000
_cell.angle_alpha   90.00
_cell.angle_beta   90.00
_cell.angle_gamma   90.00
#
_symmetry.space_group_name_H-M   'P 1'
#
loop_
_entity.id
_entity.type
_entity.pdbx_description
1 polymer ?
#
loop_
_entity_poly.entity_id
_entity_poly.type
_entity_poly.pdbx_seq_one_letter_code
_entity_poly.pdbx_strand_id
1 'polypeptide(L)'
;RLLGEHDFAAYCKKREGATTIRTLQQLSLVRGDDGIITATVRADAFCHNMVRSLIGALLFVGDGHRGPDWPGKVLAAGVRDSAVHVVRPHGLTLEEVGYPADELLAARNKEARNKRTLPGAGCC
;
A
#
# COMPACT_ATOMS: atom_id res chain seq x y z
N ARG A 1 -6.32 1.82 -10.51
CA ARG A 1 -6.95 2.33 -9.27
C ARG A 1 -6.31 1.62 -8.10
N LEU A 2 -5.86 2.32 -7.05
CA LEU A 2 -5.10 1.73 -5.93
C LEU A 2 -5.92 1.46 -4.66
N LEU A 3 -7.00 2.22 -4.44
CA LEU A 3 -7.88 2.07 -3.27
C LEU A 3 -8.68 0.76 -3.32
N GLY A 4 -8.98 0.20 -2.15
CA GLY A 4 -9.71 -1.05 -1.98
C GLY A 4 -8.79 -2.24 -1.62
N GLU A 5 -9.36 -3.44 -1.66
CA GLU A 5 -8.62 -4.69 -1.42
C GLU A 5 -7.91 -5.16 -2.70
N HIS A 6 -6.59 -5.32 -2.63
CA HIS A 6 -5.76 -5.76 -3.75
C HIS A 6 -4.59 -6.60 -3.25
N ASP A 7 -3.98 -7.36 -4.17
CA ASP A 7 -2.66 -7.93 -3.95
C ASP A 7 -1.58 -6.89 -4.28
N PHE A 8 -0.90 -6.38 -3.25
CA PHE A 8 0.16 -5.39 -3.40
C PHE A 8 1.54 -6.01 -3.68
N ALA A 9 1.64 -7.26 -4.13
CA ALA A 9 2.90 -7.96 -4.38
C ALA A 9 3.92 -7.13 -5.20
N ALA A 10 3.47 -6.37 -6.20
CA ALA A 10 4.31 -5.48 -7.02
C ALA A 10 4.98 -4.34 -6.21
N TYR A 11 4.38 -3.95 -5.08
CA TYR A 11 4.86 -2.90 -4.16
C TYR A 11 5.50 -3.45 -2.88
N CYS A 12 5.51 -4.76 -2.69
CA CYS A 12 6.01 -5.39 -1.49
C CYS A 12 7.43 -5.98 -1.69
N LYS A 13 8.25 -5.93 -0.64
CA LYS A 13 9.38 -6.86 -0.54
C LYS A 13 8.84 -8.22 -0.10
N LYS A 14 9.06 -9.26 -0.92
CA LYS A 14 8.66 -10.64 -0.61
C LYS A 14 9.20 -11.05 0.77
N ARG A 15 8.32 -11.66 1.57
CA ARG A 15 8.65 -12.29 2.85
C ARG A 15 7.94 -13.64 2.88
N GLU A 16 8.69 -14.69 3.15
CA GLU A 16 8.14 -16.04 3.22
C GLU A 16 7.05 -16.13 4.30
N GLY A 17 5.95 -16.82 3.98
CA GLY A 17 4.82 -17.03 4.89
C GLY A 17 3.88 -15.84 5.11
N ALA A 18 4.13 -14.68 4.48
CA ALA A 18 3.28 -13.50 4.59
C ALA A 18 2.45 -13.26 3.32
N THR A 19 1.19 -12.86 3.47
CA THR A 19 0.34 -12.39 2.35
C THR A 19 0.61 -10.91 2.05
N THR A 20 0.49 -10.53 0.78
CA THR A 20 0.58 -9.16 0.26
C THR A 20 -0.78 -8.54 -0.04
N ILE A 21 -1.87 -9.27 0.25
CA ILE A 21 -3.24 -8.80 0.09
C ILE A 21 -3.57 -7.80 1.21
N ARG A 22 -3.89 -6.55 0.86
CA ARG A 22 -4.20 -5.47 1.79
C ARG A 22 -5.37 -4.65 1.29
N THR A 23 -6.04 -3.97 2.22
CA THR A 23 -7.11 -3.02 1.92
C THR A 23 -6.59 -1.61 2.13
N LEU A 24 -6.32 -0.91 1.03
CA LEU A 24 -5.94 0.50 1.06
C LEU A 24 -7.20 1.35 1.21
N GLN A 25 -7.38 1.92 2.40
CA GLN A 25 -8.56 2.69 2.80
C GLN A 25 -8.46 4.15 2.37
N GLN A 26 -7.26 4.73 2.45
CA GLN A 26 -6.99 6.12 2.05
C GLN A 26 -5.64 6.23 1.36
N LEU A 27 -5.62 7.03 0.30
CA LEU A 27 -4.42 7.52 -0.36
C LEU A 27 -4.73 8.93 -0.86
N SER A 28 -4.20 9.93 -0.17
CA SER A 28 -4.39 11.34 -0.52
C SER A 28 -3.07 12.08 -0.47
N LEU A 29 -2.88 13.02 -1.39
CA LEU A 29 -1.72 13.89 -1.43
C LEU A 29 -2.23 15.33 -1.38
N VAL A 30 -1.70 16.12 -0.46
CA VAL A 30 -2.06 17.53 -0.30
C VAL A 30 -0.77 18.34 -0.35
N ARG A 31 -0.77 19.41 -1.14
CA ARG A 31 0.32 20.38 -1.15
C ARG A 31 0.02 21.46 -0.13
N GLY A 32 0.87 21.59 0.88
CA GLY A 32 0.82 22.68 1.84
C GLY A 32 1.29 24.01 1.25
N ASP A 33 1.00 25.10 1.95
CA ASP A 33 1.39 26.46 1.55
C ASP A 33 2.92 26.66 1.57
N ASP A 34 3.63 25.85 2.35
CA ASP A 34 5.10 25.75 2.38
C ASP A 34 5.68 25.00 1.17
N GLY A 35 4.82 24.52 0.27
CA GLY A 35 5.19 23.76 -0.92
C GLY A 35 5.46 22.29 -0.68
N ILE A 36 5.39 21.81 0.57
CA ILE A 36 5.57 20.40 0.93
C ILE A 36 4.35 19.59 0.50
N ILE A 37 4.58 18.41 -0.08
CA ILE A 37 3.51 17.46 -0.41
C ILE A 37 3.43 16.41 0.70
N THR A 38 2.32 16.42 1.43
CA THR A 38 2.03 15.43 2.47
C THR A 38 1.14 14.34 1.88
N ALA A 39 1.62 13.09 1.96
CA ALA A 39 0.88 11.92 1.51
C ALA A 39 0.32 11.16 2.72
N THR A 40 -1.00 11.08 2.83
CA THR A 40 -1.69 10.27 3.86
C THR A 40 -2.05 8.92 3.28
N VAL A 41 -1.58 7.85 3.92
CA VAL A 41 -1.83 6.47 3.52
C VAL A 41 -2.42 5.70 4.69
N ARG A 42 -3.66 5.22 4.55
CA ARG A 42 -4.34 4.41 5.57
C ARG A 42 -4.69 3.05 4.98
N ALA A 43 -4.35 1.99 5.70
CA ALA A 43 -4.68 0.63 5.33
C ALA A 43 -4.98 -0.20 6.58
N ASP A 44 -5.62 -1.34 6.37
CA ASP A 44 -5.85 -2.33 7.43
C ASP A 44 -4.55 -3.00 7.92
N ALA A 45 -3.55 -3.11 7.04
CA ALA A 45 -2.18 -3.45 7.33
C ALA A 45 -1.26 -3.03 6.16
N PHE A 46 0.05 -3.02 6.38
CA PHE A 46 1.04 -2.77 5.34
C PHE A 46 1.98 -3.96 5.18
N CYS A 47 2.41 -4.25 3.95
CA CYS A 47 3.51 -5.18 3.71
C CYS A 47 4.87 -4.44 3.76
N HIS A 48 5.97 -5.20 3.80
CA HIS A 48 7.31 -4.60 3.81
C HIS A 48 7.53 -3.75 2.55
N ASN A 49 7.95 -2.49 2.73
CA ASN A 49 8.19 -1.47 1.72
C ASN A 49 6.96 -0.89 1.01
N MET A 50 5.74 -1.38 1.30
CA MET A 50 4.51 -1.00 0.60
C MET A 50 4.38 0.51 0.36
N VAL A 51 4.37 1.29 1.44
CA VAL A 51 4.14 2.74 1.39
C VAL A 51 5.25 3.42 0.60
N ARG A 52 6.51 3.07 0.87
CA ARG A 52 7.67 3.67 0.19
C ARG A 52 7.71 3.36 -1.31
N SER A 53 7.28 2.16 -1.70
CA SER A 53 7.15 1.78 -3.11
C SER A 53 5.98 2.48 -3.79
N LEU A 54 4.83 2.62 -3.10
CA LEU A 54 3.68 3.37 -3.60
C LEU A 54 4.06 4.84 -3.86
N ILE A 55 4.68 5.51 -2.89
CA ILE A 55 5.14 6.89 -3.05
C ILE A 55 6.16 6.99 -4.19
N GLY A 56 7.09 6.04 -4.33
CA GLY A 56 8.03 6.03 -5.45
C GLY A 56 7.35 5.98 -6.82
N ALA A 57 6.29 5.19 -6.97
CA ALA A 57 5.52 5.16 -8.21
C ALA A 57 4.77 6.47 -8.47
N LEU A 58 4.21 7.09 -7.42
CA LEU A 58 3.49 8.35 -7.53
C LEU A 58 4.41 9.53 -7.87
N LEU A 59 5.64 9.56 -7.35
CA LEU A 59 6.64 10.56 -7.73
C LEU A 59 6.96 10.48 -9.23
N PHE A 60 7.10 9.27 -9.77
CA PHE A 60 7.38 9.07 -11.20
C PHE A 60 6.24 9.57 -12.10
N VAL A 61 5.00 9.49 -11.62
CA VAL A 61 3.83 10.11 -12.27
C VAL A 61 3.88 11.63 -12.12
N GLY A 62 4.15 12.14 -10.92
CA GLY A 62 4.25 13.58 -10.64
C GLY A 62 5.33 14.28 -11.45
N ASP A 63 6.43 13.59 -11.73
CA ASP A 63 7.55 14.06 -12.56
C ASP A 63 7.28 13.91 -14.07
N GLY A 64 6.13 13.36 -14.47
CA GLY A 64 5.72 13.20 -15.88
C GLY A 64 6.34 12.01 -16.63
N HIS A 65 7.10 11.14 -15.96
CA HIS A 65 7.73 9.97 -16.60
C HIS A 65 6.73 8.86 -16.93
N ARG A 66 5.57 8.84 -16.25
CA ARG A 66 4.49 7.87 -16.44
C ARG A 66 3.12 8.53 -16.30
N GLY A 67 2.12 7.96 -16.96
CA GLY A 67 0.73 8.40 -16.84
C GLY A 67 0.09 8.03 -15.49
N PRO A 68 -1.00 8.73 -15.09
CA PRO A 68 -1.67 8.53 -13.80
C PRO A 68 -2.31 7.15 -13.62
N ASP A 69 -2.53 6.41 -14.71
CA ASP A 69 -3.04 5.04 -14.72
C ASP A 69 -1.96 3.99 -14.43
N TRP A 70 -0.68 4.33 -14.62
CA TRP A 70 0.45 3.41 -14.53
C TRP A 70 0.59 2.72 -13.16
N PRO A 71 0.43 3.39 -11.99
CA PRO A 71 0.45 2.70 -10.71
C PRO A 71 -0.64 1.60 -10.61
N GLY A 72 -1.81 1.83 -11.20
CA GLY A 72 -2.85 0.80 -11.29
C GLY A 72 -2.44 -0.40 -12.15
N LYS A 73 -1.70 -0.15 -13.24
CA LYS A 73 -1.16 -1.22 -14.10
C LYS A 73 -0.09 -2.03 -13.39
N VAL A 74 0.82 -1.38 -12.65
CA VAL A 74 1.83 -2.07 -11.83
C VAL A 74 1.16 -2.95 -10.78
N LEU A 75 0.14 -2.44 -10.09
CA LEU A 75 -0.64 -3.24 -9.14
C LEU A 75 -1.24 -4.48 -9.80
N ALA A 76 -1.91 -4.31 -10.94
CA ALA A 76 -2.58 -5.38 -11.67
C ALA A 76 -1.61 -6.43 -12.23
N ALA A 77 -0.38 -6.03 -12.58
CA ALA A 77 0.64 -6.96 -13.05
C ALA A 77 1.10 -7.95 -11.97
N GLY A 78 0.96 -7.61 -10.68
CA GLY A 78 1.34 -8.48 -9.55
C GLY A 78 2.84 -8.74 -9.39
N VAL A 79 3.65 -8.27 -10.33
CA VAL A 79 5.11 -8.40 -10.34
C VAL A 79 5.77 -7.03 -10.20
N ARG A 80 6.96 -7.02 -9.60
CA ARG A 80 7.68 -5.78 -9.35
C ARG A 80 8.15 -5.15 -10.65
N ASP A 81 7.72 -3.91 -10.90
CA ASP A 81 8.18 -3.09 -12.02
C ASP A 81 9.53 -2.45 -11.67
N SER A 82 10.49 -2.49 -12.61
CA SER A 82 11.84 -1.96 -12.40
C SER A 82 11.88 -0.43 -12.26
N ALA A 83 10.88 0.29 -12.78
CA ALA A 83 10.77 1.73 -12.62
C ALA A 83 10.21 2.12 -11.24
N VAL A 84 9.65 1.19 -10.46
CA VAL A 84 9.19 1.46 -9.10
C VAL A 84 10.35 1.39 -8.12
N HIS A 85 10.80 2.57 -7.70
CA HIS A 85 11.86 2.74 -6.72
C HIS A 85 11.30 2.79 -5.30
N VAL A 86 11.99 2.15 -4.36
CA VAL A 86 11.68 2.30 -2.93
C VAL A 86 12.32 3.61 -2.45
N VAL A 87 11.51 4.64 -2.20
CA VAL A 87 12.02 5.95 -1.75
C VAL A 87 12.74 5.86 -0.40
N ARG A 88 13.57 6.84 -0.05
CA ARG A 88 14.25 6.88 1.26
C ARG A 88 13.24 6.89 2.43
N PRO A 89 13.59 6.32 3.61
CA PRO A 89 12.63 6.16 4.71
C PRO A 89 12.35 7.45 5.49
N HIS A 90 13.20 8.48 5.38
CA HIS A 90 13.20 9.65 6.28
C HIS A 90 11.90 10.47 6.28
N GLY A 91 11.12 10.42 5.19
CA GLY A 91 9.83 11.12 5.10
C GLY A 91 8.63 10.28 5.53
N LEU A 92 8.83 9.05 5.99
CA LEU A 92 7.75 8.17 6.42
C LEU A 92 7.63 8.18 7.95
N THR A 93 6.46 8.59 8.43
CA THR A 93 6.11 8.58 9.86
C THR A 93 4.83 7.78 10.07
N LEU A 94 4.77 6.99 11.14
CA LEU A 94 3.54 6.38 11.61
C LEU A 94 2.79 7.40 12.48
N GLU A 95 1.62 7.85 12.04
CA GLU A 95 0.84 8.86 12.77
C GLU A 95 -0.17 8.26 13.75
N GLU A 96 -0.87 7.19 13.34
CA GLU A 96 -1.99 6.65 14.12
C GLU A 96 -2.10 5.13 13.94
N VAL A 97 -2.58 4.45 14.99
CA VAL A 97 -3.07 3.07 14.93
C VAL A 97 -4.49 3.05 15.50
N GLY A 98 -5.47 2.78 14.64
CA GLY A 98 -6.87 2.69 15.04
C GLY A 98 -7.20 1.36 15.71
N TYR A 99 -7.82 1.42 16.89
CA TYR A 99 -8.36 0.27 17.60
C TYR A 99 -9.89 0.38 17.67
N PRO A 100 -10.62 -0.74 17.54
CA PRO A 100 -12.06 -0.75 17.82
C PRO A 100 -12.30 -0.63 19.33
N ALA A 101 -13.58 -0.58 19.73
CA ALA A 101 -13.97 -0.64 21.14
C ALA A 101 -13.43 -1.91 21.84
N ASP A 102 -13.23 -1.83 23.16
CA ASP A 102 -12.52 -2.84 23.95
C ASP A 102 -13.13 -4.24 23.81
N GLU A 103 -14.46 -4.33 23.78
CA GLU A 103 -15.22 -5.57 23.60
C GLU A 103 -14.99 -6.24 22.24
N LEU A 104 -14.51 -5.48 21.23
CA LEU A 104 -14.21 -5.97 19.89
C LEU A 104 -12.73 -6.32 19.67
N LEU A 105 -11.84 -5.99 20.62
CA LEU A 105 -10.40 -6.22 20.47
C LEU A 105 -10.05 -7.69 20.21
N ALA A 106 -10.72 -8.61 20.92
CA ALA A 106 -10.48 -10.04 20.77
C ALA A 106 -10.87 -10.56 19.36
N ALA A 107 -11.98 -10.05 18.81
CA ALA A 107 -12.41 -10.38 17.45
C ALA A 107 -11.43 -9.79 16.42
N ARG A 108 -11.05 -8.52 16.58
CA ARG A 108 -10.10 -7.83 15.70
C ARG A 108 -8.73 -8.52 15.65
N ASN A 109 -8.25 -9.03 16.78
CA ASN A 109 -7.01 -9.80 16.86
C ASN A 109 -7.08 -11.10 16.04
N LYS A 110 -8.19 -11.83 16.11
CA LYS A 110 -8.41 -13.04 15.28
C LYS A 110 -8.38 -12.69 13.79
N GLU A 111 -9.10 -11.65 13.39
CA GLU A 111 -9.12 -11.17 12.01
C GLU A 111 -7.73 -10.74 11.51
N ALA A 112 -6.96 -10.02 12.34
CA ALA A 112 -5.61 -9.56 11.99
C ALA A 112 -4.63 -10.70 11.69
N ARG A 113 -4.83 -11.87 12.33
CA ARG A 113 -3.96 -13.06 12.17
C ARG A 113 -4.36 -13.93 10.99
N ASN A 114 -5.55 -13.74 10.42
CA ASN A 114 -6.02 -14.54 9.30
C ASN A 114 -5.18 -14.26 8.04
N LYS A 115 -4.69 -15.33 7.42
CA LYS A 115 -4.07 -15.25 6.09
C LYS A 115 -5.18 -15.09 5.05
N ARG A 116 -5.18 -13.95 4.36
CA ARG A 116 -6.13 -13.65 3.29
C ARG A 116 -5.77 -14.34 1.98
N THR A 117 -6.80 -14.68 1.23
CA THR A 117 -6.77 -15.13 -0.16
C THR A 117 -7.75 -14.25 -0.96
N LEU A 118 -7.38 -13.86 -2.18
CA LEU A 118 -8.31 -13.17 -3.08
C LEU A 118 -9.16 -14.21 -3.82
N PRO A 119 -10.47 -14.01 -3.98
CA PRO A 119 -11.27 -14.83 -4.88
C PRO A 119 -10.74 -14.64 -6.31
N GLY A 120 -10.15 -15.68 -6.90
CA GLY A 120 -9.63 -15.67 -8.27
C GLY A 120 -8.13 -15.96 -8.45
N ALA A 121 -7.36 -16.12 -7.37
CA ALA A 121 -6.01 -16.72 -7.47
C ALA A 121 -6.09 -18.26 -7.56
N GLY A 122 -6.93 -18.75 -8.48
CA GLY A 122 -7.03 -20.16 -8.83
C GLY A 122 -6.05 -20.47 -9.95
N CYS A 123 -5.09 -21.34 -9.63
CA CYS A 123 -4.45 -22.32 -10.50
C CYS A 123 -4.28 -21.96 -12.00
N CYS A 124 -3.03 -21.71 -12.41
CA CYS A 124 -2.49 -22.29 -13.65
C CYS A 124 -1.28 -23.13 -13.27
#